data_AF-A0A1I7XPK5-F1
#
_entry.id   AF-A0A1I7XPK5-F1
#
_cell.length_a   1.000
_cell.length_b   1.000
_cell.length_c   1.000
_cell.angle_alpha   90.00
_cell.angle_beta   90.00
_cell.angle_gamma   90.00
#
_symmetry.space_group_name_H-M   'P 1'
#
loop_
_entity.id
_entity.type
_entity.pdbx_description
1 polymer ?
#
loop_
_entity_poly.entity_id
_entity_poly.type
_entity_poly.pdbx_seq_one_letter_code
_entity_poly.pdbx_strand_id
1 'polypeptide(L)'
;MKILPSELPNAMNLEKLPQPEPTRLIRYIMRFYRSWAYFVADHAVLMISVCTVLTLFGTVKVITTPNENDITGYTPYGARARDELEVASEFFSRGGSGIAVFVLILPKNGGNALNKDVLEEALRFFSWPNYFEFALKLSLAIMACVCPFMACCTALGALFFGGVRFGSILCVTPFLVLAIGVDDAYLMIHSWQRVTRKLQTTPVKEDSSGYRLAEVLSDTGPAIMISALTNILADTVGTYTGSPEITLLAYGNMACIFVDFIYQVN
;
A
#
# COMPACT_ATOMS: atom_id res chain seq x y z
N MET A 1 -49.10 5.51 5.04
CA MET A 1 -48.48 6.40 6.05
C MET A 1 -47.14 6.87 5.48
N LYS A 2 -47.13 8.01 4.79
CA LYS A 2 -45.94 8.59 4.15
C LYS A 2 -45.29 9.51 5.18
N ILE A 3 -44.14 9.13 5.70
CA ILE A 3 -43.37 9.99 6.61
C ILE A 3 -42.66 11.01 5.70
N LEU A 4 -42.99 12.29 5.84
CA LEU A 4 -42.39 13.39 5.07
C LEU A 4 -40.87 13.50 5.36
N PRO A 5 -40.03 13.81 4.36
CA PRO A 5 -38.60 14.02 4.53
C PRO A 5 -38.26 15.47 4.97
N SER A 6 -39.00 16.03 5.94
CA SER A 6 -38.80 17.42 6.40
C SER A 6 -38.02 17.55 7.71
N GLU A 7 -37.52 16.45 8.28
CA GLU A 7 -36.75 16.47 9.54
C GLU A 7 -35.33 15.90 9.42
N LEU A 8 -34.77 15.77 8.21
CA LEU A 8 -33.34 15.51 8.09
C LEU A 8 -32.59 16.82 8.42
N PRO A 9 -31.84 16.93 9.52
CA PRO A 9 -31.08 18.14 9.79
C PRO A 9 -30.13 18.40 8.62
N ASN A 10 -30.17 19.62 8.08
CA ASN A 10 -29.21 20.10 7.08
C ASN A 10 -27.80 19.65 7.47
N ALA A 11 -27.02 19.07 6.55
CA ALA A 11 -25.66 18.55 6.80
C ALA A 11 -24.74 19.58 7.50
N MET A 12 -25.05 20.87 7.35
CA MET A 12 -24.43 22.02 8.01
C MET A 12 -24.57 22.03 9.55
N ASN A 13 -25.58 21.36 10.11
CA ASN A 13 -25.78 21.24 11.57
C ASN A 13 -25.03 20.05 12.17
N LEU A 14 -24.62 19.06 11.35
CA LEU A 14 -23.82 17.92 11.82
C LEU A 14 -22.35 18.30 12.01
N GLU A 15 -21.85 19.28 11.25
CA GLU A 15 -20.48 19.83 11.40
C GLU A 15 -20.30 20.63 12.70
N LYS A 16 -21.41 21.08 13.31
CA LYS A 16 -21.44 21.83 14.58
C LYS A 16 -21.57 20.94 15.82
N LEU A 17 -21.67 19.62 15.66
CA LEU A 17 -21.64 18.72 16.82
C LEU A 17 -20.24 18.81 17.46
N PRO A 18 -20.14 19.03 18.78
CA PRO A 18 -18.86 19.05 19.46
C PRO A 18 -18.17 17.71 19.23
N GLN A 19 -17.08 17.73 18.46
CA GLN A 19 -16.23 16.56 18.25
C GLN A 19 -15.83 16.04 19.65
N PRO A 20 -16.05 14.75 19.96
CA PRO A 20 -15.75 14.22 21.28
C PRO A 20 -14.29 14.53 21.63
N GLU A 21 -14.04 15.06 22.82
CA GLU A 21 -12.68 15.40 23.22
C GLU A 21 -11.78 14.17 23.08
N PRO A 22 -10.64 14.28 22.38
CA PRO A 22 -9.78 13.13 22.15
C PRO A 22 -9.31 12.59 23.49
N THR A 23 -9.40 11.26 23.64
CA THR A 23 -8.94 10.54 24.82
C THR A 23 -7.47 10.84 25.10
N ARG A 24 -7.03 10.69 26.36
CA ARG A 24 -5.65 11.04 26.76
C ARG A 24 -4.58 10.33 25.93
N LEU A 25 -4.85 9.09 25.52
CA LEU A 25 -3.96 8.30 24.67
C LEU A 25 -3.84 8.89 23.26
N ILE A 26 -4.97 9.22 22.62
CA ILE A 26 -4.98 9.85 21.29
C ILE A 26 -4.21 11.17 21.33
N ARG A 27 -4.42 11.98 22.38
CA ARG A 27 -3.69 13.25 22.56
C ARG A 27 -2.17 13.06 22.69
N TYR A 28 -1.73 12.00 23.35
CA TYR A 28 -0.31 11.66 23.46
C TYR A 28 0.27 11.23 22.12
N ILE A 29 -0.42 10.35 21.39
CA ILE A 29 -0.03 9.88 20.06
C ILE A 29 0.04 11.05 19.08
N MET A 30 -0.96 11.92 19.05
CA MET A 30 -0.97 13.11 18.19
C MET A 30 0.21 14.05 18.49
N ARG A 31 0.56 14.25 19.77
CA ARG A 31 1.75 15.04 20.14
C ARG A 31 3.04 14.40 19.68
N PHE A 32 3.15 13.08 19.79
CA PHE A 32 4.30 12.33 19.31
C PHE A 32 4.47 12.51 17.80
N TYR A 33 3.42 12.27 16.99
CA TYR A 33 3.47 12.47 15.54
C TYR A 33 3.74 13.91 15.15
N ARG A 34 3.20 14.88 15.90
CA ARG A 34 3.47 16.29 15.65
C ARG A 34 4.94 16.64 15.86
N SER A 35 5.55 16.13 16.93
CA SER A 35 6.99 16.31 17.20
C SER A 35 7.85 15.59 16.15
N TRP A 36 7.44 14.39 15.75
CA TRP A 36 8.13 13.62 14.72
C TRP A 36 8.11 14.34 13.37
N ALA A 37 6.98 14.93 12.98
CA ALA A 37 6.86 15.67 11.74
C ALA A 37 7.79 16.89 11.66
N TYR A 38 7.99 17.62 12.77
CA TYR A 38 8.97 18.72 12.80
C TYR A 38 10.39 18.20 12.63
N PHE A 39 10.72 17.10 13.31
CA PHE A 39 12.03 16.45 13.15
C PHE A 39 12.29 16.01 11.70
N VAL A 40 11.29 15.40 11.07
CA VAL A 40 11.32 14.99 9.66
C VAL A 40 11.47 16.20 8.74
N ALA A 41 10.71 17.27 8.98
CA ALA A 41 10.79 18.49 8.18
C ALA A 41 12.20 19.13 8.23
N ASP A 42 12.85 19.12 9.40
CA ASP A 42 14.20 19.66 9.56
C ASP A 42 15.29 18.77 8.92
N HIS A 43 15.05 17.46 8.79
CA HIS A 43 16.04 16.49 8.30
C HIS A 43 15.63 15.80 6.97
N ALA A 44 14.68 16.35 6.22
CA ALA A 44 14.09 15.69 5.06
C ALA A 44 15.11 15.18 4.02
N VAL A 45 16.14 15.99 3.71
CA VAL A 45 17.18 15.61 2.73
C VAL A 45 17.99 14.39 3.21
N LEU A 46 18.30 14.33 4.51
CA LEU A 46 19.01 13.21 5.10
C LEU A 46 18.14 11.95 5.04
N MET A 47 16.86 12.04 5.42
CA MET A 47 15.93 10.91 5.41
C MET A 47 15.77 10.33 4.00
N ILE A 48 15.52 11.19 3.00
CA ILE A 48 15.41 10.77 1.60
C ILE A 48 16.71 10.10 1.14
N SER A 49 17.87 10.65 1.49
CA SER A 49 19.16 10.06 1.09
C SER A 49 19.37 8.67 1.70
N VAL A 50 19.01 8.48 2.98
CA VAL A 50 19.11 7.20 3.68
C VAL A 50 18.16 6.17 3.06
N CYS A 51 16.89 6.51 2.86
CA CYS A 51 15.92 5.62 2.22
C CYS A 51 16.36 5.23 0.81
N THR A 52 16.90 6.17 0.04
CA THR A 52 17.39 5.92 -1.32
C THR A 52 18.59 4.96 -1.32
N VAL A 53 19.57 5.16 -0.42
CA VAL A 53 20.75 4.29 -0.31
C VAL A 53 20.34 2.88 0.12
N LEU A 54 19.47 2.76 1.13
CA LEU A 54 18.95 1.47 1.58
C LEU A 54 18.19 0.73 0.46
N THR A 55 17.39 1.47 -0.30
CA THR A 55 16.67 0.92 -1.46
C THR A 55 17.63 0.42 -2.51
N LEU A 56 18.65 1.20 -2.89
CA LEU A 56 19.65 0.78 -3.87
C LEU A 56 20.38 -0.49 -3.43
N PHE A 57 20.78 -0.59 -2.16
CA PHE A 57 21.37 -1.81 -1.60
C PHE A 57 20.42 -3.00 -1.66
N GLY A 58 19.15 -2.80 -1.30
CA GLY A 58 18.12 -3.83 -1.36
C GLY A 58 17.89 -4.32 -2.79
N THR A 59 17.71 -3.40 -3.74
CA THR A 59 17.49 -3.71 -5.16
C THR A 59 18.64 -4.53 -5.76
N VAL A 60 19.90 -4.18 -5.47
CA VAL A 60 21.06 -4.96 -5.93
C VAL A 60 20.97 -6.41 -5.44
N LYS A 61 20.58 -6.61 -4.18
CA LYS A 61 20.44 -7.95 -3.61
C LYS A 61 19.28 -8.74 -4.21
N VAL A 62 18.13 -8.09 -4.41
CA VAL A 62 16.96 -8.70 -5.05
C VAL A 62 17.31 -9.23 -6.46
N ILE A 63 18.00 -8.43 -7.27
CA ILE A 63 18.38 -8.80 -8.65
C ILE A 63 19.41 -9.95 -8.67
N THR A 64 20.31 -9.99 -7.69
CA THR A 64 21.39 -11.00 -7.64
C THR A 64 20.92 -12.35 -7.10
N THR A 65 19.74 -12.41 -6.46
CA THR A 65 19.27 -13.62 -5.78
C THR A 65 18.58 -14.56 -6.78
N PRO A 66 19.06 -15.80 -6.99
CA PRO A 66 18.43 -16.74 -7.90
C PRO A 66 17.07 -17.20 -7.37
N ASN A 67 16.11 -17.36 -8.28
CA ASN A 67 14.75 -17.78 -7.94
C ASN A 67 14.68 -19.30 -7.74
N GLU A 68 14.21 -19.73 -6.57
CA GLU A 68 13.97 -21.13 -6.25
C GLU A 68 12.45 -21.38 -6.18
N ASN A 69 11.88 -21.90 -7.26
CA ASN A 69 10.47 -22.24 -7.35
C ASN A 69 10.24 -23.71 -7.01
N ASP A 70 9.59 -23.97 -5.88
CA ASP A 70 9.12 -25.29 -5.52
C ASP A 70 7.59 -25.35 -5.59
N ILE A 71 7.07 -25.99 -6.64
CA ILE A 71 5.62 -26.11 -6.89
C ILE A 71 4.93 -26.90 -5.77
N THR A 72 5.68 -27.72 -5.01
CA THR A 72 5.11 -28.54 -3.93
C THR A 72 4.84 -27.74 -2.66
N GLY A 73 5.42 -26.55 -2.50
CA GLY A 73 5.35 -25.76 -1.26
C GLY A 73 3.96 -25.26 -0.84
N TYR A 74 2.94 -25.40 -1.70
CA TYR A 74 1.55 -25.06 -1.35
C TYR A 74 0.86 -26.11 -0.47
N THR A 75 1.44 -27.30 -0.34
CA THR A 75 0.97 -28.36 0.55
C THR A 75 1.76 -28.37 1.87
N PRO A 76 1.12 -28.48 3.04
CA PRO A 76 1.81 -28.56 4.33
C PRO A 76 2.82 -29.72 4.40
N TYR A 77 3.92 -29.52 5.13
CA TYR A 77 4.88 -30.60 5.40
C TYR A 77 4.20 -31.72 6.22
N GLY A 78 4.35 -32.98 5.78
CA GLY A 78 3.73 -34.15 6.43
C GLY A 78 2.28 -34.44 6.03
N ALA A 79 1.73 -33.76 5.02
CA ALA A 79 0.41 -34.09 4.50
C ALA A 79 0.43 -35.44 3.76
N ARG A 80 -0.52 -36.33 4.08
CA ARG A 80 -0.71 -37.63 3.42
C ARG A 80 -0.76 -37.55 1.89
N ALA A 81 -1.28 -36.44 1.34
CA ALA A 81 -1.33 -36.20 -0.09
C ALA A 81 0.07 -36.10 -0.74
N ARG A 82 1.11 -35.69 0.01
CA ARG A 82 2.50 -35.71 -0.49
C ARG A 82 3.03 -37.13 -0.57
N ASP A 83 2.81 -37.95 0.45
CA ASP A 83 3.22 -39.36 0.46
C ASP A 83 2.52 -40.13 -0.69
N GLU A 84 1.23 -39.87 -0.90
CA GLU A 84 0.46 -40.47 -2.00
C GLU A 84 0.94 -39.97 -3.38
N LEU A 85 1.31 -38.69 -3.51
CA LEU A 85 1.86 -38.13 -4.74
C LEU A 85 3.27 -38.66 -5.05
N GLU A 86 4.12 -38.82 -4.02
CA GLU A 86 5.48 -39.37 -4.16
C GLU A 86 5.41 -40.83 -4.63
N VAL A 87 4.61 -41.67 -3.96
CA VAL A 87 4.35 -43.07 -4.35
C VAL A 87 3.73 -43.16 -5.74
N ALA A 88 2.76 -42.29 -6.09
CA ALA A 88 2.19 -42.26 -7.43
C ALA A 88 3.22 -41.81 -8.49
N SER A 89 4.05 -40.81 -8.19
CA SER A 89 5.07 -40.31 -9.12
C SER A 89 6.15 -41.35 -9.41
N GLU A 90 6.56 -42.11 -8.39
CA GLU A 90 7.49 -43.24 -8.47
C GLU A 90 6.86 -44.39 -9.27
N PHE A 91 5.61 -44.75 -8.98
CA PHE A 91 4.88 -45.80 -9.70
C PHE A 91 4.65 -45.49 -11.19
N PHE A 92 4.35 -44.23 -11.52
CA PHE A 92 4.07 -43.80 -12.90
C PHE A 92 5.30 -43.30 -13.68
N SER A 93 6.51 -43.31 -13.11
CA SER A 93 7.72 -42.79 -13.75
C SER A 93 7.53 -41.41 -14.38
N ARG A 94 6.77 -40.52 -13.73
CA ARG A 94 6.46 -39.18 -14.25
C ARG A 94 7.66 -38.24 -14.12
N GLY A 95 8.63 -38.39 -15.02
CA GLY A 95 9.73 -37.44 -15.20
C GLY A 95 9.26 -36.19 -15.94
N GLY A 96 8.57 -35.28 -15.26
CA GLY A 96 8.27 -33.93 -15.77
C GLY A 96 6.86 -33.42 -15.48
N SER A 97 6.76 -32.14 -15.12
CA SER A 97 5.50 -31.43 -14.92
C SER A 97 4.73 -31.40 -16.24
N GLY A 98 3.52 -31.96 -16.26
CA GLY A 98 2.64 -31.89 -17.43
C GLY A 98 2.36 -30.43 -17.79
N ILE A 99 2.56 -30.07 -19.06
CA ILE A 99 2.20 -28.74 -19.56
C ILE A 99 0.68 -28.71 -19.70
N ALA A 100 0.04 -27.90 -18.85
CA ALA A 100 -1.39 -27.60 -18.99
C ALA A 100 -1.57 -26.59 -20.14
N VAL A 101 -2.12 -27.07 -21.27
CA VAL A 101 -2.50 -26.22 -22.39
C VAL A 101 -3.96 -25.84 -22.23
N PHE A 102 -4.22 -24.55 -22.00
CA PHE A 102 -5.57 -23.98 -22.05
C PHE A 102 -5.82 -23.43 -23.44
N VAL A 103 -6.77 -24.01 -24.17
CA VAL A 103 -7.26 -23.48 -25.45
C VAL A 103 -8.52 -22.66 -25.17
N LEU A 104 -8.38 -21.34 -25.23
CA LEU A 104 -9.50 -20.41 -25.08
C LEU A 104 -10.10 -20.09 -26.46
N ILE A 105 -11.35 -20.48 -26.70
CA ILE A 105 -12.07 -20.16 -27.94
C ILE A 105 -13.04 -19.02 -27.66
N LEU A 106 -12.80 -17.87 -28.30
CA LEU A 106 -13.66 -16.70 -28.25
C LEU A 106 -14.51 -16.60 -29.53
N PRO A 107 -15.79 -16.22 -29.45
CA PRO A 107 -16.62 -15.96 -30.62
C PRO A 107 -16.15 -14.69 -31.37
N LYS A 108 -16.20 -14.74 -32.71
CA LYS A 108 -15.70 -13.70 -33.64
C LYS A 108 -16.37 -12.32 -33.50
N ASN A 109 -17.48 -12.19 -32.76
CA ASN A 109 -18.28 -10.97 -32.68
C ASN A 109 -17.89 -10.09 -31.48
N GLY A 110 -16.60 -9.77 -31.38
CA GLY A 110 -15.99 -8.99 -30.30
C GLY A 110 -16.55 -7.56 -30.15
N GLY A 111 -17.68 -7.43 -29.48
CA GLY A 111 -18.19 -6.14 -29.00
C GLY A 111 -17.68 -5.85 -27.60
N ASN A 112 -17.21 -4.62 -27.36
CA ASN A 112 -17.02 -4.06 -26.02
C ASN A 112 -17.30 -2.55 -26.02
N ALA A 113 -17.58 -2.05 -24.82
CA ALA A 113 -18.15 -0.75 -24.46
C ALA A 113 -17.29 0.48 -24.81
N LEU A 114 -17.30 0.89 -26.08
CA LEU A 114 -16.86 2.22 -26.51
C LEU A 114 -18.08 3.03 -26.97
N ASN A 115 -18.75 3.65 -26.01
CA ASN A 115 -19.83 4.59 -26.27
C ASN A 115 -19.21 5.96 -26.59
N LYS A 116 -19.58 6.58 -27.72
CA LYS A 116 -18.98 7.85 -28.21
C LYS A 116 -19.20 9.02 -27.24
N ASP A 117 -20.22 8.93 -26.40
CA ASP A 117 -20.58 9.94 -25.40
C ASP A 117 -19.52 10.08 -24.29
N VAL A 118 -18.79 9.01 -23.95
CA VAL A 118 -17.71 9.02 -22.95
C VAL A 118 -16.42 9.66 -23.51
N LEU A 119 -16.22 9.58 -24.83
CA LEU A 119 -15.05 10.13 -25.51
C LEU A 119 -15.13 11.66 -25.62
N GLU A 120 -16.34 12.22 -25.75
CA GLU A 120 -16.57 13.66 -25.84
C GLU A 120 -16.45 14.36 -24.47
N GLU A 121 -16.81 13.66 -23.38
CA GLU A 121 -16.61 14.12 -22.01
C GLU A 121 -15.12 14.13 -21.60
N ALA A 122 -14.34 13.10 -22.02
CA ALA A 122 -12.89 13.06 -21.83
C ALA A 122 -12.15 14.20 -22.56
N LEU A 123 -12.64 14.60 -23.74
CA LEU A 123 -12.07 15.70 -24.53
C LEU A 123 -12.36 17.09 -23.93
N ARG A 124 -13.49 17.28 -23.23
CA ARG A 124 -13.78 18.51 -22.47
C ARG A 124 -12.90 18.67 -21.23
N PHE A 125 -12.51 17.55 -20.60
CA PHE A 125 -11.54 17.52 -19.49
C PHE A 125 -10.16 18.00 -19.94
N PHE A 126 -9.82 17.79 -21.21
CA PHE A 126 -8.58 18.18 -21.88
C PHE A 126 -8.61 19.66 -22.35
N SER A 127 -9.24 20.57 -21.61
CA SER A 127 -9.25 22.02 -21.87
C SER A 127 -8.14 22.74 -21.08
N TRP A 128 -7.48 23.72 -21.72
CA TRP A 128 -6.17 24.30 -21.37
C TRP A 128 -5.85 24.59 -19.87
N PRO A 129 -6.76 25.12 -19.02
CA PRO A 129 -6.46 25.33 -17.59
C PRO A 129 -6.45 24.05 -16.75
N ASN A 130 -7.08 22.97 -17.20
CA ASN A 130 -7.17 21.70 -16.47
C ASN A 130 -5.93 20.80 -16.66
N TYR A 131 -5.09 21.05 -17.68
CA TYR A 131 -3.89 20.24 -17.92
C TYR A 131 -2.83 20.41 -16.85
N PHE A 132 -2.62 21.63 -16.37
CA PHE A 132 -1.62 21.89 -15.34
C PHE A 132 -2.02 21.23 -14.02
N GLU A 133 -3.31 21.33 -13.66
CA GLU A 133 -3.85 20.68 -12.47
C GLU A 133 -3.85 19.14 -12.62
N PHE A 134 -4.17 18.62 -13.80
CA PHE A 134 -4.08 17.19 -14.10
C PHE A 134 -2.64 16.68 -14.03
N ALA A 135 -1.68 17.39 -14.62
CA ALA A 135 -0.27 17.02 -14.57
C ALA A 135 0.28 17.02 -13.14
N LEU A 136 -0.12 17.99 -12.31
CA LEU A 136 0.22 18.03 -10.88
C LEU A 136 -0.40 16.85 -10.12
N LYS A 137 -1.70 16.57 -10.31
CA LYS A 137 -2.36 15.40 -9.71
C LYS A 137 -1.72 14.09 -10.15
N LEU A 138 -1.34 13.98 -11.42
CA LEU A 138 -0.63 12.82 -11.96
C LEU A 138 0.76 12.67 -11.33
N SER A 139 1.50 13.78 -11.16
CA SER A 139 2.80 13.74 -10.50
C SER A 139 2.69 13.30 -9.03
N LEU A 140 1.66 13.74 -8.31
CA LEU A 140 1.39 13.29 -6.94
C LEU A 140 1.04 11.80 -6.88
N ALA A 141 0.26 11.30 -7.84
CA ALA A 141 -0.06 9.88 -7.95
C ALA A 141 1.19 9.04 -8.24
N ILE A 142 2.07 9.50 -9.14
CA ILE A 142 3.34 8.81 -9.42
C ILE A 142 4.22 8.79 -8.16
N MET A 143 4.36 9.93 -7.47
CA MET A 143 5.16 10.00 -6.24
C MET A 143 4.59 9.12 -5.12
N ALA A 144 3.27 9.01 -5.01
CA ALA A 144 2.61 8.10 -4.06
C ALA A 144 2.98 6.64 -4.32
N CYS A 145 3.15 6.23 -5.59
CA CYS A 145 3.56 4.86 -5.92
C CYS A 145 5.06 4.59 -5.69
N VAL A 146 5.91 5.61 -5.76
CA VAL A 146 7.37 5.43 -5.60
C VAL A 146 7.72 4.92 -4.20
N CYS A 147 7.08 5.46 -3.16
CA CYS A 147 7.40 5.12 -1.78
C CYS A 147 7.19 3.61 -1.46
N PRO A 148 6.03 2.99 -1.76
CA PRO A 148 5.81 1.56 -1.54
C PRO A 148 6.79 0.67 -2.34
N PHE A 149 7.13 1.05 -3.57
CA PHE A 149 8.11 0.30 -4.36
C PHE A 149 9.53 0.35 -3.75
N MET A 150 9.96 1.51 -3.27
CA MET A 150 11.24 1.65 -2.58
C MET A 150 11.27 0.85 -1.28
N ALA A 151 10.19 0.91 -0.51
CA ALA A 151 10.03 0.14 0.72
C ALA A 151 10.10 -1.37 0.46
N CYS A 152 9.37 -1.86 -0.55
CA CYS A 152 9.41 -3.27 -0.96
C CYS A 152 10.81 -3.72 -1.37
N CYS A 153 11.53 -2.93 -2.16
CA CYS A 153 12.90 -3.26 -2.57
C CYS A 153 13.84 -3.36 -1.37
N THR A 154 13.72 -2.44 -0.41
CA THR A 154 14.51 -2.43 0.81
C THR A 154 14.19 -3.65 1.69
N ALA A 155 12.90 -3.91 1.92
CA ALA A 155 12.44 -5.01 2.77
C ALA A 155 12.77 -6.40 2.20
N LEU A 156 12.45 -6.65 0.93
CA LEU A 156 12.77 -7.92 0.27
C LEU A 156 14.29 -8.11 0.19
N GLY A 157 15.04 -7.06 -0.13
CA GLY A 157 16.50 -7.10 -0.12
C GLY A 157 17.07 -7.48 1.26
N ALA A 158 16.54 -6.90 2.34
CA ALA A 158 16.92 -7.23 3.71
C ALA A 158 16.56 -8.69 4.07
N LEU A 159 15.39 -9.18 3.67
CA LEU A 159 15.00 -10.58 3.88
C LEU A 159 15.93 -11.56 3.15
N PHE A 160 16.34 -11.26 1.92
CA PHE A 160 17.30 -12.08 1.19
C PHE A 160 18.72 -12.02 1.78
N PHE A 161 19.09 -10.91 2.41
CA PHE A 161 20.30 -10.85 3.24
C PHE A 161 20.18 -11.72 4.49
N GLY A 162 18.99 -11.80 5.08
CA GLY A 162 18.66 -12.68 6.21
C GLY A 162 18.57 -14.17 5.86
N GLY A 163 18.84 -14.57 4.60
CA GLY A 163 18.82 -15.96 4.17
C GLY A 163 17.43 -16.53 3.85
N VAL A 164 16.42 -15.68 3.69
CA VAL A 164 15.09 -16.11 3.25
C VAL A 164 15.14 -16.56 1.79
N ARG A 165 14.50 -17.69 1.47
CA ARG A 165 14.44 -18.24 0.10
C ARG A 165 13.68 -17.31 -0.83
N PHE A 166 14.18 -17.09 -2.04
CA PHE A 166 13.45 -16.38 -3.09
C PHE A 166 12.46 -17.35 -3.75
N GLY A 167 11.16 -17.20 -3.48
CA GLY A 167 10.09 -17.94 -4.17
C GLY A 167 9.28 -17.02 -5.09
N SER A 168 8.75 -17.54 -6.20
CA SER A 168 7.89 -16.78 -7.14
C SER A 168 6.68 -16.12 -6.48
N ILE A 169 6.19 -16.63 -5.35
CA ILE A 169 5.09 -16.03 -4.61
C ILE A 169 5.43 -14.62 -4.08
N LEU A 170 6.71 -14.35 -3.75
CA LEU A 170 7.17 -13.03 -3.30
C LEU A 170 7.08 -11.97 -4.40
N CYS A 171 6.98 -12.36 -5.68
CA CYS A 171 6.74 -11.41 -6.77
C CYS A 171 5.35 -10.76 -6.70
N VAL A 172 4.42 -11.31 -5.91
CA VAL A 172 3.09 -10.74 -5.68
C VAL A 172 3.12 -9.65 -4.61
N THR A 173 4.06 -9.73 -3.65
CA THR A 173 4.19 -8.78 -2.52
C THR A 173 4.24 -7.31 -2.94
N PRO A 174 5.01 -6.88 -3.96
CA PRO A 174 5.03 -5.47 -4.37
C PRO A 174 3.66 -4.94 -4.81
N PHE A 175 2.82 -5.78 -5.41
CA PHE A 175 1.47 -5.37 -5.82
C PHE A 175 0.53 -5.23 -4.63
N LEU A 176 0.65 -6.11 -3.64
CA LEU A 176 -0.15 -6.07 -2.42
C LEU A 176 0.20 -4.83 -1.59
N VAL A 177 1.50 -4.57 -1.39
CA VAL A 177 1.96 -3.42 -0.60
C VAL A 177 1.71 -2.11 -1.33
N LEU A 178 1.81 -2.09 -2.67
CA LEU A 178 1.42 -0.91 -3.44
C LEU A 178 -0.05 -0.54 -3.20
N ALA A 179 -0.96 -1.52 -3.11
CA ALA A 179 -2.37 -1.24 -2.86
C ALA A 179 -2.60 -0.59 -1.48
N ILE A 180 -1.86 -1.05 -0.46
CA ILE A 180 -1.91 -0.48 0.89
C ILE A 180 -1.29 0.92 0.90
N GLY A 181 -0.08 1.07 0.38
CA GLY A 181 0.64 2.34 0.43
C GLY A 181 0.02 3.45 -0.43
N VAL A 182 -0.70 3.11 -1.52
CA VAL A 182 -1.49 4.09 -2.27
C VAL A 182 -2.71 4.57 -1.46
N ASP A 183 -3.33 3.72 -0.66
CA ASP A 183 -4.43 4.11 0.23
C ASP A 183 -3.95 5.08 1.31
N ASP A 184 -2.80 4.77 1.94
CA ASP A 184 -2.19 5.63 2.95
C ASP A 184 -1.76 6.99 2.37
N ALA A 185 -1.11 6.98 1.18
CA ALA A 185 -0.72 8.20 0.50
C ALA A 185 -1.92 9.06 0.09
N TYR A 186 -3.03 8.44 -0.34
CA TYR A 186 -4.27 9.13 -0.64
C TYR A 186 -4.84 9.82 0.61
N LEU A 187 -4.84 9.12 1.74
CA LEU A 187 -5.29 9.65 3.03
C LEU A 187 -4.43 10.86 3.47
N MET A 188 -3.11 10.79 3.29
CA MET A 188 -2.19 11.91 3.56
C MET A 188 -2.44 13.11 2.65
N ILE A 189 -2.57 12.89 1.33
CA ILE A 189 -2.82 13.96 0.34
C ILE A 189 -4.16 14.64 0.63
N HIS A 190 -5.21 13.88 0.93
CA HIS A 190 -6.53 14.43 1.26
C HIS A 190 -6.48 15.29 2.53
N SER A 191 -5.78 14.82 3.57
CA SER A 191 -5.56 15.61 4.78
C SER A 191 -4.75 16.88 4.51
N TRP A 192 -3.71 16.80 3.69
CA TRP A 192 -2.90 17.96 3.29
C TRP A 192 -3.70 19.02 2.54
N GLN A 193 -4.57 18.61 1.62
CA GLN A 193 -5.48 19.52 0.92
C GLN A 193 -6.47 20.18 1.89
N ARG A 194 -6.99 19.43 2.86
CA ARG A 194 -7.89 19.94 3.90
C ARG A 194 -7.18 20.99 4.78
N VAL A 195 -5.97 20.71 5.25
CA VAL A 195 -5.18 21.64 6.08
C VAL A 195 -4.81 22.90 5.29
N THR A 196 -4.36 22.73 4.04
CA THR A 196 -4.01 23.85 3.16
C THR A 196 -5.20 24.78 2.91
N ARG A 197 -6.40 24.22 2.65
CA ARG A 197 -7.61 25.01 2.45
C ARG A 197 -8.02 25.76 3.72
N LYS A 198 -7.91 25.14 4.90
CA LYS A 198 -8.18 25.80 6.19
C LYS A 198 -7.26 27.00 6.44
N LEU A 199 -5.97 26.86 6.14
CA LEU A 199 -4.98 27.94 6.28
C LEU A 199 -5.21 29.09 5.29
N GLN A 200 -5.74 28.79 4.10
CA GLN A 200 -6.15 29.84 3.14
C GLN A 200 -7.34 30.65 3.66
N THR A 201 -8.31 30.03 4.35
CA THR A 201 -9.49 30.72 4.90
C THR A 201 -9.22 31.42 6.23
N THR A 202 -8.28 30.92 7.03
CA THR A 202 -7.92 31.49 8.33
C THR A 202 -6.39 31.56 8.43
N PRO A 203 -5.78 32.65 7.93
CA PRO A 203 -4.33 32.76 7.86
C PRO A 203 -3.74 32.85 9.28
N VAL A 204 -2.89 31.88 9.61
CA VAL A 204 -2.11 31.84 10.85
C VAL A 204 -0.73 32.44 10.55
N LYS A 205 -0.15 33.19 11.50
CA LYS A 205 1.14 33.90 11.32
C LYS A 205 2.36 32.98 11.11
N GLU A 206 2.25 31.69 11.42
CA GLU A 206 3.35 30.70 11.35
C GLU A 206 3.09 29.63 10.28
N ASP A 207 2.79 30.06 9.06
CA ASP A 207 2.60 29.14 7.93
C ASP A 207 3.96 28.65 7.40
N SER A 208 4.47 27.58 8.01
CA SER A 208 5.66 26.84 7.55
C SER A 208 5.27 25.50 6.92
N SER A 209 6.04 25.01 5.96
CA SER A 209 5.87 23.67 5.39
C SER A 209 5.91 22.59 6.48
N GLY A 210 6.76 22.76 7.49
CA GLY A 210 6.84 21.87 8.66
C GLY A 210 5.58 21.92 9.53
N TYR A 211 4.96 23.10 9.70
CA TYR A 211 3.70 23.22 10.45
C TYR A 211 2.57 22.46 9.74
N ARG A 212 2.47 22.60 8.41
CA ARG A 212 1.48 21.87 7.61
C ARG A 212 1.69 20.36 7.67
N LEU A 213 2.95 19.91 7.57
CA LEU A 213 3.31 18.50 7.71
C LEU A 213 2.95 17.97 9.10
N ALA A 214 3.22 18.75 10.14
CA ALA A 214 2.92 18.37 11.52
C ALA A 214 1.44 18.21 11.79
N GLU A 215 0.59 19.07 11.22
CA GLU A 215 -0.86 18.95 11.33
C GLU A 215 -1.37 17.71 10.57
N VAL A 216 -0.89 17.50 9.34
CA VAL A 216 -1.28 16.36 8.51
C VAL A 216 -0.87 15.04 9.15
N LEU A 217 0.38 14.92 9.62
CA LEU A 217 0.89 13.70 10.23
C LEU A 217 0.25 13.44 11.60
N SER A 218 -0.09 14.48 12.38
CA SER A 218 -0.82 14.28 13.63
C SER A 218 -2.24 13.76 13.42
N ASP A 219 -2.88 14.11 12.30
CA ASP A 219 -4.22 13.64 11.93
C ASP A 219 -4.20 12.25 11.29
N THR A 220 -3.21 11.98 10.43
CA THR A 220 -3.18 10.80 9.55
C THR A 220 -2.28 9.67 10.05
N GLY A 221 -1.18 9.99 10.73
CA GLY A 221 -0.22 9.02 11.26
C GLY A 221 -0.85 7.94 12.15
N PRO A 222 -1.79 8.25 13.06
CA PRO A 222 -2.47 7.23 13.85
C PRO A 222 -3.29 6.24 12.99
N ALA A 223 -3.92 6.72 11.91
CA ALA A 223 -4.73 5.88 11.03
C ALA A 223 -3.84 4.91 10.23
N ILE A 224 -2.74 5.42 9.64
CA ILE A 224 -1.75 4.63 8.91
C ILE A 224 -1.11 3.58 9.83
N MET A 225 -0.77 3.95 11.07
CA MET A 225 -0.24 3.01 12.07
C MET A 225 -1.21 1.87 12.39
N ILE A 226 -2.50 2.17 12.52
CA ILE A 226 -3.53 1.14 12.75
C ILE A 226 -3.62 0.23 11.53
N SER A 227 -3.65 0.79 10.32
CA SER A 227 -3.65 0.03 9.06
C SER A 227 -2.47 -0.94 8.99
N ALA A 228 -1.24 -0.44 9.13
CA ALA A 228 -0.02 -1.24 9.12
C ALA A 228 -0.03 -2.33 10.20
N LEU A 229 -0.44 -2.00 11.43
CA LEU A 229 -0.52 -2.96 12.53
C LEU A 229 -1.53 -4.07 12.23
N THR A 230 -2.72 -3.73 11.71
CA THR A 230 -3.73 -4.73 11.38
C THR A 230 -3.28 -5.68 10.28
N ASN A 231 -2.61 -5.17 9.23
CA ASN A 231 -2.09 -6.01 8.16
C ASN A 231 -0.94 -6.91 8.64
N ILE A 232 -0.02 -6.37 9.44
CA ILE A 232 1.06 -7.16 10.06
C ILE A 232 0.50 -8.29 10.94
N LEU A 233 -0.53 -8.01 11.74
CA LEU A 233 -1.17 -9.02 12.57
C LEU A 233 -1.89 -10.09 11.72
N ALA A 234 -2.54 -9.68 10.62
CA ALA A 234 -3.16 -10.62 9.68
C ALA A 234 -2.11 -11.54 9.03
N ASP A 235 -0.99 -10.99 8.56
CA ASP A 235 0.12 -11.75 8.03
C ASP A 235 0.77 -12.65 9.09
N THR A 236 0.87 -12.18 10.34
CA THR A 236 1.37 -12.98 11.47
C THR A 236 0.51 -14.23 11.67
N VAL A 237 -0.82 -14.11 11.65
CA VAL A 237 -1.71 -15.27 11.71
C VAL A 237 -1.52 -16.18 10.48
N GLY A 238 -1.30 -15.58 9.31
CA GLY A 238 -0.94 -16.29 8.08
C GLY A 238 0.34 -17.11 8.18
N THR A 239 1.38 -16.59 8.85
CA THR A 239 2.64 -17.34 9.08
C THR A 239 2.46 -18.55 10.00
N TYR A 240 1.51 -18.52 10.93
CA TYR A 240 1.25 -19.64 11.85
C TYR A 240 0.37 -20.74 11.23
N THR A 241 -0.52 -20.38 10.30
CA THR A 241 -1.57 -21.29 9.79
C THR A 241 -1.34 -21.70 8.33
N GLY A 242 -0.48 -20.98 7.60
CA GLY A 242 -0.26 -21.15 6.17
C GLY A 242 0.60 -22.35 5.80
N SER A 243 0.48 -22.79 4.54
CA SER A 243 1.48 -23.67 3.93
C SER A 243 2.83 -22.92 3.76
N PRO A 244 3.92 -23.64 3.49
CA PRO A 244 5.26 -23.04 3.38
C PRO A 244 5.35 -21.83 2.44
N GLU A 245 4.71 -21.86 1.27
CA GLU A 245 4.71 -20.70 0.34
C GLU A 245 3.87 -19.53 0.86
N ILE A 246 2.74 -19.80 1.53
CA ILE A 246 1.90 -18.75 2.11
C ILE A 246 2.63 -18.08 3.29
N THR A 247 3.34 -18.87 4.07
CA THR A 247 4.18 -18.37 5.17
C THR A 247 5.32 -17.49 4.63
N LEU A 248 5.95 -17.90 3.52
CA LEU A 248 6.97 -17.09 2.84
C LEU A 248 6.40 -15.76 2.35
N LEU A 249 5.23 -15.77 1.71
CA LEU A 249 4.50 -14.57 1.29
C LEU A 249 4.19 -13.65 2.48
N ALA A 250 3.70 -14.21 3.58
CA ALA A 250 3.35 -13.45 4.77
C ALA A 250 4.57 -12.81 5.44
N TYR A 251 5.72 -13.49 5.50
CA TYR A 251 6.98 -12.88 5.94
C TYR A 251 7.40 -11.71 5.03
N GLY A 252 7.27 -11.89 3.71
CA GLY A 252 7.55 -10.85 2.72
C GLY A 252 6.65 -9.63 2.88
N ASN A 253 5.34 -9.84 2.97
CA ASN A 253 4.36 -8.77 3.15
C ASN A 253 4.55 -8.04 4.47
N MET A 254 4.69 -8.76 5.59
CA MET A 254 4.91 -8.19 6.91
C MET A 254 6.14 -7.27 6.94
N ALA A 255 7.27 -7.72 6.38
CA ALA A 255 8.48 -6.90 6.32
C ALA A 255 8.31 -5.68 5.40
N CYS A 256 7.68 -5.85 4.23
CA CYS A 256 7.43 -4.75 3.31
C CYS A 256 6.50 -3.69 3.91
N ILE A 257 5.41 -4.09 4.56
CA ILE A 257 4.45 -3.17 5.21
C ILE A 257 5.11 -2.43 6.37
N PHE A 258 5.97 -3.10 7.13
CA PHE A 258 6.71 -2.46 8.21
C PHE A 258 7.68 -1.38 7.68
N VAL A 259 8.43 -1.68 6.62
CA VAL A 259 9.33 -0.69 6.00
C VAL A 259 8.55 0.41 5.29
N ASP A 260 7.43 0.09 4.66
CA ASP A 260 6.54 1.06 4.00
C ASP A 260 5.97 2.07 5.01
N PHE A 261 5.50 1.59 6.17
CA PHE A 261 5.09 2.46 7.27
C PHE A 261 6.21 3.41 7.70
N ILE A 262 7.45 2.92 7.85
CA ILE A 262 8.60 3.75 8.20
C ILE A 262 8.89 4.78 7.10
N TYR A 263 8.82 4.39 5.83
CA TYR A 263 9.12 5.28 4.70
C TYR A 263 8.04 6.34 4.49
N GLN A 264 6.77 6.06 4.80
CA GLN A 264 5.68 7.03 4.70
C GLN A 264 5.66 8.06 5.84
N VAL A 265 6.08 7.66 7.04
CA VAL A 265 6.12 8.53 8.22
C VAL A 265 7.37 9.43 8.24
N ASN A 266 8.33 9.17 7.34
CA ASN A 266 9.60 9.89 7.17
C ASN A 266 9.63 10.74 5.89
#